data_AF-A0A925D5N8-F1
#
_entry.id   AF-A0A925D5N8-F1
#
_cell.length_a   1.000
_cell.length_b   1.000
_cell.length_c   1.000
_cell.angle_alpha   90.00
_cell.angle_beta   90.00
_cell.angle_gamma   90.00
#
_symmetry.space_group_name_H-M   'P 1'
#
loop_
_entity.id
_entity.type
_entity.pdbx_description
1 polymer ?
#
loop_
_entity_poly.entity_id
_entity_poly.type
_entity_poly.pdbx_seq_one_letter_code
_entity_poly.pdbx_strand_id
1 'polypeptide(L)'
;MNDGKKAPAEKRRYPGRLFLWLGLLAALAGPVIYTLQVLSKSLLAPWYVPILATLGALLIAWSLVQSRTLWRWGAAGMATLFAGLIWLMMLVGFAMPPYTGPATVGHAFPSFETRLAGGGSFQQGDFRGDKDTILLFFRGQW
;
A
#
# COMPACT_ATOMS: atom_id res chain seq x y z
N MET A 1 -24.08 58.37 29.42
CA MET A 1 -22.89 57.50 29.50
C MET A 1 -23.33 56.08 29.19
N ASN A 2 -23.11 55.61 27.96
CA ASN A 2 -23.40 54.24 27.56
C ASN A 2 -22.08 53.47 27.53
N ASP A 3 -21.90 52.59 28.51
CA ASP A 3 -20.78 51.66 28.55
C ASP A 3 -20.95 50.63 27.43
N GLY A 4 -20.23 50.87 26.33
CA GLY A 4 -20.11 49.96 25.21
C GLY A 4 -19.45 48.66 25.66
N LYS A 5 -20.27 47.66 26.02
CA LYS A 5 -19.87 46.27 26.19
C LYS A 5 -19.23 45.80 24.89
N LYS A 6 -17.90 45.80 24.83
CA LYS A 6 -17.13 45.16 23.76
C LYS A 6 -17.43 43.67 23.83
N ALA A 7 -18.14 43.15 22.83
CA ALA A 7 -18.37 41.72 22.68
C ALA A 7 -17.01 40.99 22.72
N PRO A 8 -16.90 39.83 23.40
CA PRO A 8 -15.66 39.09 23.47
C PRO A 8 -15.24 38.68 22.06
N ALA A 9 -14.01 39.01 21.67
CA ALA A 9 -13.44 38.61 20.39
C ALA A 9 -13.52 37.09 20.25
N GLU A 10 -14.39 36.59 19.38
CA GLU A 10 -14.45 35.16 19.05
C GLU A 10 -13.07 34.72 18.57
N LYS A 11 -12.45 33.81 19.33
CA LYS A 11 -11.22 33.14 18.91
C LYS A 11 -11.53 32.30 17.69
N ARG A 12 -11.36 32.91 16.50
CA ARG A 12 -11.44 32.25 15.20
C ARG A 12 -10.38 31.14 15.16
N ARG A 13 -10.78 29.91 15.55
CA ARG A 13 -9.92 28.73 15.45
C ARG A 13 -9.73 28.44 13.97
N TYR A 14 -8.54 28.77 13.44
CA TYR A 14 -8.21 28.48 12.06
C TYR A 14 -8.22 26.96 11.81
N PRO A 15 -9.16 26.44 11.01
CA PRO A 15 -9.34 24.99 10.81
C PRO A 15 -8.15 24.34 10.10
N GLY A 16 -7.25 25.12 9.50
CA GLY A 16 -6.09 24.60 8.75
C GLY A 16 -5.12 23.75 9.58
N ARG A 17 -5.07 23.89 10.92
CA ARG A 17 -4.26 22.99 11.75
C ARG A 17 -4.86 21.59 11.85
N LEU A 18 -6.19 21.48 11.84
CA LEU A 18 -6.90 20.20 11.89
C LEU A 18 -6.61 19.38 10.63
N PHE A 19 -6.70 20.02 9.45
CA PHE A 19 -6.41 19.36 8.17
C PHE A 19 -4.96 18.89 8.05
N LEU A 20 -4.02 19.65 8.59
CA LEU A 20 -2.61 19.24 8.60
C LEU A 20 -2.41 17.99 9.46
N TRP A 21 -2.97 17.96 10.68
CA TRP A 21 -2.85 16.81 11.57
C TRP A 21 -3.57 15.58 11.03
N LEU A 22 -4.79 15.75 10.50
CA LEU A 22 -5.54 14.66 9.86
C LEU A 22 -4.79 14.10 8.65
N GLY A 23 -4.22 14.97 7.81
CA GLY A 23 -3.44 14.53 6.66
C GLY A 23 -2.16 13.79 7.06
N LEU A 24 -1.47 14.25 8.11
CA LEU A 24 -0.28 13.58 8.63
C LEU A 24 -0.63 12.20 9.21
N LEU A 25 -1.69 12.13 10.01
CA LEU A 25 -2.20 10.87 10.57
C LEU A 25 -2.62 9.91 9.45
N ALA A 26 -3.33 10.39 8.43
CA ALA A 26 -3.74 9.56 7.30
C ALA A 26 -2.52 9.01 6.53
N ALA A 27 -1.52 9.85 6.26
CA ALA A 27 -0.30 9.44 5.57
C ALA A 27 0.48 8.38 6.36
N LEU A 28 0.56 8.51 7.69
CA LEU A 28 1.26 7.57 8.56
C LEU A 28 0.46 6.31 8.89
N ALA A 29 -0.87 6.38 8.87
CA ALA A 29 -1.74 5.25 9.17
C ALA A 29 -1.52 4.08 8.20
N GLY A 30 -1.35 4.35 6.90
CA GLY A 30 -1.11 3.31 5.90
C GLY A 30 0.08 2.40 6.24
N PRO A 31 1.30 2.92 6.40
CA PRO A 31 2.48 2.15 6.81
C PRO A 31 2.32 1.41 8.14
N VAL A 32 1.68 2.03 9.13
CA VAL A 32 1.47 1.40 10.45
C VAL A 32 0.53 0.20 10.33
N ILE A 33 -0.61 0.37 9.65
CA ILE A 33 -1.56 -0.72 9.39
C ILE A 33 -0.89 -1.84 8.59
N TYR A 34 -0.10 -1.48 7.58
CA TYR A 34 0.65 -2.48 6.79
C TYR A 34 1.65 -3.28 7.62
N THR A 35 2.39 -2.60 8.51
CA THR A 35 3.33 -3.28 9.42
C THR A 35 2.60 -4.25 10.34
N LEU A 36 1.47 -3.83 10.92
CA LEU A 36 0.62 -4.70 11.74
C LEU A 36 0.07 -5.88 10.94
N GLN A 37 -0.29 -5.66 9.68
CA GLN A 37 -0.80 -6.71 8.79
C GLN A 37 0.28 -7.77 8.49
N VAL A 38 1.51 -7.35 8.21
CA VAL A 38 2.66 -8.24 7.99
C VAL A 38 2.94 -9.07 9.25
N LEU A 39 2.92 -8.44 10.43
CA LEU A 39 3.06 -9.13 11.71
C LEU A 39 1.94 -10.16 11.95
N SER A 40 0.73 -9.88 11.46
CA SER A 40 -0.44 -10.77 11.56
C SER A 40 -0.46 -11.87 10.50
N LYS A 41 0.56 -11.97 9.63
CA LYS A 41 0.64 -12.94 8.51
C LYS A 41 -0.54 -12.91 7.53
N SER A 42 -1.27 -11.80 7.45
CA SER A 42 -2.40 -11.65 6.52
C SER A 42 -1.92 -10.97 5.24
N LEU A 43 -1.91 -11.68 4.11
CA LEU A 43 -1.39 -11.17 2.83
C LEU A 43 -2.50 -10.60 1.94
N LEU A 44 -3.37 -9.74 2.48
CA LEU A 44 -4.26 -8.93 1.62
C LEU A 44 -3.41 -7.89 0.87
N ALA A 45 -3.71 -7.71 -0.41
CA ALA A 45 -3.03 -6.73 -1.24
C ALA A 45 -3.18 -5.32 -0.63
N PRO A 46 -2.07 -4.61 -0.36
CA PRO A 46 -2.07 -3.42 0.50
C PRO A 46 -2.52 -2.14 -0.23
N TRP A 47 -3.59 -2.22 -1.03
CA TRP A 47 -4.12 -1.09 -1.82
C TRP A 47 -4.57 0.10 -0.96
N TYR A 48 -4.90 -0.14 0.31
CA TYR A 48 -5.28 0.93 1.22
C TYR A 48 -4.10 1.86 1.55
N VAL A 49 -2.86 1.38 1.51
CA VAL A 49 -1.65 2.16 1.83
C VAL A 49 -1.45 3.36 0.88
N PRO A 50 -1.40 3.17 -0.46
CA PRO A 50 -1.26 4.30 -1.40
C PRO A 50 -2.49 5.23 -1.36
N ILE A 51 -3.69 4.70 -1.12
CA ILE A 51 -4.91 5.51 -1.02
C ILE A 51 -4.84 6.43 0.22
N LEU A 52 -4.43 5.90 1.38
CA LEU A 52 -4.24 6.68 2.60
C LEU A 52 -3.13 7.74 2.45
N ALA A 53 -2.02 7.39 1.80
CA ALA A 53 -0.92 8.31 1.54
C ALA A 53 -1.35 9.47 0.62
N THR A 54 -2.09 9.18 -0.45
CA THR A 54 -2.61 10.20 -1.37
C THR A 54 -3.67 11.09 -0.71
N LEU A 55 -4.60 10.51 0.06
CA LEU A 55 -5.57 11.29 0.85
C LEU A 55 -4.85 12.20 1.85
N GLY A 56 -3.83 11.70 2.53
CA GLY A 56 -3.00 12.48 3.44
C GLY A 56 -2.32 13.67 2.74
N ALA A 57 -1.72 13.42 1.58
CA ALA A 57 -1.11 14.47 0.76
C ALA A 57 -2.13 15.52 0.29
N LEU A 58 -3.32 15.09 -0.16
CA LEU A 58 -4.41 15.99 -0.57
C LEU A 58 -4.93 16.85 0.59
N LEU A 59 -5.08 16.28 1.78
CA LEU A 59 -5.51 17.01 2.98
C LEU A 59 -4.48 18.07 3.40
N ILE A 60 -3.18 17.72 3.35
CA ILE A 60 -2.11 18.67 3.65
C ILE A 60 -2.05 19.78 2.59
N ALA A 61 -2.22 19.43 1.30
CA ALA A 61 -2.30 20.40 0.20
C ALA A 61 -3.51 21.33 0.36
N TRP A 62 -4.67 20.81 0.75
CA TRP A 62 -5.85 21.63 1.05
C TRP A 62 -5.59 22.62 2.19
N SER A 63 -4.79 22.23 3.18
CA SER A 63 -4.38 23.15 4.25
C SER A 63 -3.61 24.37 3.72
N LEU A 64 -2.90 24.27 2.58
CA LEU A 64 -2.19 25.40 1.97
C LEU A 64 -3.13 26.46 1.42
N VAL A 65 -4.32 26.06 0.96
CA VAL A 65 -5.36 26.99 0.48
C VAL A 65 -5.82 27.91 1.60
N GLN A 66 -5.86 27.40 2.85
CA GLN A 66 -6.26 28.17 4.02
C GLN A 66 -5.13 29.01 4.64
N SER A 67 -3.86 28.61 4.51
CA SER A 67 -2.73 29.47 4.87
C SER A 67 -1.44 29.03 4.19
N ARG A 68 -0.74 29.97 3.54
CA ARG A 68 0.50 29.73 2.79
C ARG A 68 1.74 29.98 3.65
N THR A 69 2.01 29.12 4.63
CA THR A 69 3.27 29.16 5.39
C THR A 69 4.31 28.22 4.79
N LEU A 70 5.58 28.62 4.78
CA LEU A 70 6.71 27.82 4.23
C LEU A 70 6.75 26.40 4.82
N TRP A 71 6.51 26.27 6.12
CA TRP A 71 6.44 24.96 6.79
C TRP A 71 5.40 24.02 6.17
N ARG A 72 4.23 24.54 5.77
CA ARG A 72 3.18 23.72 5.15
C ARG A 72 3.55 23.28 3.75
N TRP A 73 4.31 24.09 3.01
CA TRP A 73 4.85 23.68 1.71
C TRP A 73 5.84 22.54 1.86
N GLY A 74 6.71 22.61 2.88
CA GLY A 74 7.60 21.50 3.23
C GLY A 74 6.82 20.22 3.56
N ALA A 75 5.80 20.32 4.41
CA ALA A 75 4.94 19.19 4.77
C ALA A 75 4.20 18.59 3.56
N ALA A 76 3.64 19.44 2.69
CA ALA A 76 2.94 19.00 1.48
C ALA A 76 3.90 18.32 0.49
N GLY A 77 5.08 18.88 0.28
CA GLY A 77 6.12 18.29 -0.55
C GLY A 77 6.56 16.93 -0.03
N MET A 78 6.85 16.84 1.28
CA MET A 78 7.24 15.58 1.92
C MET A 78 6.15 14.51 1.81
N ALA A 79 4.89 14.87 2.07
CA ALA A 79 3.76 13.95 1.96
C ALA A 79 3.54 13.48 0.51
N THR A 80 3.73 14.37 -0.47
CA THR A 80 3.60 14.03 -1.89
C THR A 80 4.73 13.10 -2.34
N LEU A 81 5.98 13.39 -1.96
CA LEU A 81 7.12 12.50 -2.23
C LEU A 81 6.92 11.13 -1.59
N PHE A 82 6.44 11.11 -0.35
CA PHE A 82 6.13 9.87 0.36
C PHE A 82 5.05 9.05 -0.34
N ALA A 83 3.94 9.67 -0.75
CA ALA A 83 2.89 9.01 -1.52
C ALA A 83 3.41 8.50 -2.88
N GLY A 84 4.24 9.29 -3.57
CA GLY A 84 4.88 8.89 -4.82
C GLY A 84 5.81 7.70 -4.65
N LEU A 85 6.60 7.67 -3.57
CA LEU A 85 7.48 6.54 -3.25
C LEU A 85 6.68 5.26 -2.96
N ILE A 86 5.57 5.37 -2.22
CA ILE A 86 4.66 4.23 -1.96
C ILE A 86 4.10 3.70 -3.28
N TRP A 87 3.61 4.58 -4.16
CA TRP A 87 3.12 4.17 -5.49
C TRP A 87 4.21 3.51 -6.33
N LEU A 88 5.42 4.07 -6.33
CA LEU A 88 6.56 3.50 -7.05
C LEU A 88 6.90 2.10 -6.53
N MET A 89 7.00 1.92 -5.21
CA MET A 89 7.21 0.60 -4.61
C MET A 89 6.08 -0.37 -4.97
N MET A 90 4.83 0.09 -4.96
CA MET A 90 3.69 -0.77 -5.29
C MET A 90 3.70 -1.22 -6.75
N LEU A 91 4.00 -0.31 -7.67
CA LEU A 91 3.96 -0.60 -9.11
C LEU A 91 5.20 -1.34 -9.61
N VAL A 92 6.38 -1.04 -9.04
CA VAL A 92 7.66 -1.59 -9.51
C VAL A 92 8.15 -2.71 -8.60
N GLY A 93 8.07 -2.53 -7.28
CA GLY A 93 8.58 -3.48 -6.30
C GLY A 93 7.70 -4.72 -6.11
N PHE A 94 6.39 -4.59 -6.33
CA PHE A 94 5.43 -5.72 -6.25
C PHE A 94 4.95 -6.20 -7.62
N ALA A 95 5.65 -5.82 -8.70
CA ALA A 95 5.39 -6.36 -10.02
C ALA A 95 5.66 -7.88 -10.01
N MET A 96 4.60 -8.67 -10.06
CA MET A 96 4.75 -10.11 -10.26
C MET A 96 5.26 -10.36 -11.69
N PRO A 97 6.13 -11.36 -11.90
CA PRO A 97 6.48 -11.80 -13.25
C PRO A 97 5.21 -12.01 -14.07
N PRO A 98 5.20 -11.61 -15.36
CA PRO A 98 4.01 -11.77 -16.19
C PRO A 98 3.60 -13.25 -16.19
N TYR A 99 2.35 -13.51 -15.81
CA TYR A 99 1.79 -14.85 -15.85
C TYR A 99 1.77 -15.31 -17.31
N THR A 100 2.55 -16.34 -17.63
CA THR A 100 2.71 -16.87 -18.99
C THR A 100 1.55 -17.77 -19.43
N GLY A 101 0.50 -17.90 -18.61
CA GLY A 101 -0.64 -18.76 -18.90
C GLY A 101 -0.46 -20.20 -18.37
N PRO A 102 -1.53 -20.99 -18.38
CA PRO A 102 -1.45 -22.42 -18.13
C PRO A 102 -0.66 -23.11 -19.24
N ALA A 103 -0.06 -24.27 -18.93
CA ALA A 103 0.56 -25.11 -19.94
C ALA A 103 -0.47 -25.46 -21.02
N THR A 104 -0.11 -25.29 -22.29
CA THR A 104 -0.97 -25.57 -23.43
C THR A 104 -0.93 -27.05 -23.80
N VAL A 105 -2.09 -27.63 -24.10
CA VAL A 105 -2.21 -29.05 -24.52
C VAL A 105 -1.33 -29.29 -25.75
N GLY A 106 -0.56 -30.39 -25.73
CA GLY A 106 0.33 -30.78 -26.83
C GLY A 106 1.71 -30.11 -26.83
N HIS A 107 1.95 -29.12 -25.97
CA HIS A 107 3.28 -28.56 -25.76
C HIS A 107 3.98 -29.22 -24.57
N ALA A 108 5.31 -29.26 -24.61
CA ALA A 108 6.11 -29.71 -23.49
C ALA A 108 5.83 -28.84 -22.26
N PHE A 109 5.67 -29.48 -21.10
CA PHE A 109 5.51 -28.77 -19.83
C PHE A 109 6.77 -27.91 -19.56
N PRO A 110 6.65 -26.70 -18.99
CA PRO A 110 7.83 -25.90 -18.64
C PRO A 110 8.71 -26.62 -17.60
N SER A 111 10.03 -26.45 -17.68
CA SER A 111 10.93 -26.97 -16.66
C SER A 111 10.70 -26.27 -15.33
N PHE A 112 10.56 -27.04 -14.26
CA PHE A 112 10.49 -26.53 -12.91
C PHE A 112 11.17 -27.48 -11.93
N GLU A 113 11.55 -26.93 -10.80
CA GLU A 113 12.06 -27.65 -9.64
C GLU A 113 11.39 -27.08 -8.40
N THR A 114 10.91 -27.96 -7.53
CA THR A 114 10.29 -27.61 -6.26
C THR A 114 10.69 -28.63 -5.18
N ARG A 115 10.29 -28.40 -3.94
CA ARG A 115 10.48 -29.34 -2.85
C ARG A 115 9.13 -29.88 -2.37
N LEU A 116 9.09 -31.19 -2.15
CA LEU A 116 7.97 -31.85 -1.49
C LEU A 116 7.92 -31.44 -0.01
N ALA A 117 6.77 -31.67 0.64
CA ALA A 117 6.60 -31.40 2.07
C ALA A 117 7.64 -32.13 2.96
N GLY A 118 8.13 -33.30 2.51
CA GLY A 118 9.20 -34.06 3.18
C GLY A 118 10.63 -33.57 2.90
N GLY A 119 10.80 -32.47 2.15
CA GLY A 119 12.10 -31.89 1.82
C GLY A 119 12.81 -32.48 0.59
N GLY A 120 12.29 -33.56 0.00
CA GLY A 120 12.80 -34.11 -1.27
C GLY A 120 12.62 -33.14 -2.44
N SER A 121 13.54 -33.18 -3.41
CA SER A 121 13.38 -32.44 -4.67
C SER A 121 12.32 -33.11 -5.55
N PHE A 122 11.57 -32.31 -6.28
CA PHE A 122 10.59 -32.74 -7.27
C PHE A 122 10.75 -31.88 -8.52
N GLN A 123 11.00 -32.51 -9.65
CA GLN A 123 11.34 -31.88 -10.92
C GLN A 123 10.36 -32.31 -12.02
N GLN A 124 10.36 -31.58 -13.13
CA GLN A 124 9.57 -31.94 -14.31
C GLN A 124 9.83 -33.38 -14.80
N GLY A 125 11.06 -33.90 -14.62
CA GLY A 125 11.40 -35.26 -15.01
C GLY A 125 10.58 -36.33 -14.28
N ASP A 126 10.11 -36.03 -13.07
CA ASP A 126 9.38 -36.98 -12.23
C ASP A 126 7.95 -37.25 -12.74
N PHE A 127 7.46 -36.46 -13.70
CA PHE A 127 6.20 -36.75 -14.41
C PHE A 127 6.38 -37.78 -15.54
N ARG A 128 7.62 -38.14 -15.89
CA ARG A 128 7.86 -39.14 -16.95
C ARG A 128 7.62 -40.53 -16.38
N GLY A 129 6.56 -41.18 -16.83
CA GLY A 129 6.24 -42.57 -16.50
C GLY A 129 4.91 -42.98 -17.09
N ASP A 130 4.48 -44.22 -16.79
CA ASP A 130 3.23 -44.79 -17.33
C ASP A 130 1.96 -44.31 -16.60
N LYS A 131 2.05 -43.24 -15.80
CA LYS A 131 0.94 -42.75 -14.96
C LYS A 131 0.56 -41.31 -15.32
N ASP A 132 -0.72 -41.13 -15.62
CA ASP A 132 -1.30 -39.80 -15.75
C ASP A 132 -1.23 -39.06 -14.40
N THR A 133 -0.68 -37.86 -14.42
CA THR A 133 -0.46 -37.06 -13.21
C THR A 133 -1.15 -35.71 -13.36
N ILE A 134 -1.87 -35.27 -12.32
CA ILE A 134 -2.54 -33.98 -12.28
C ILE A 134 -1.77 -33.05 -11.33
N LEU A 135 -1.39 -31.87 -11.83
CA LEU A 135 -0.77 -30.83 -11.03
C LEU A 135 -1.80 -29.78 -10.63
N LEU A 136 -2.06 -29.65 -9.33
CA LEU A 136 -2.97 -28.63 -8.79
C LEU A 136 -2.17 -27.49 -8.18
N PHE A 137 -2.46 -26.27 -8.64
CA PHE A 137 -1.87 -25.04 -8.08
C PHE A 137 -2.86 -24.41 -7.10
N PHE A 138 -2.40 -24.14 -5.89
CA PHE A 138 -3.15 -23.41 -4.87
C PHE A 138 -2.42 -22.13 -4.51
N ARG A 139 -3.18 -21.08 -4.19
CA ARG A 139 -2.63 -19.82 -3.69
C ARG A 139 -2.64 -19.84 -2.17
N GLY A 140 -1.48 -19.99 -1.52
CA GLY A 140 -1.36 -19.94 -0.06
C GLY A 140 -0.38 -20.97 0.51
N GLN A 141 -0.41 -21.13 1.83
CA GLN A 141 0.27 -22.23 2.53
C GLN A 141 -0.76 -23.32 2.85
N TRP A 142 -0.36 -24.58 2.71
CA TRP A 142 -1.10 -25.76 3.18
C TRP A 142 -0.46 -26.24 4.48
#